data_AF-A0A2I0QBJ3-F1
#
_entry.id   AF-A0A2I0QBJ3-F1
#
_cell.length_a   1.000
_cell.length_b   1.000
_cell.length_c   1.000
_cell.angle_alpha   90.00
_cell.angle_beta   90.00
_cell.angle_gamma   90.00
#
_symmetry.space_group_name_H-M   'P 1'
#
loop_
_entity.id
_entity.type
_entity.pdbx_description
1 polymer ?
#
loop_
_entity_poly.entity_id
_entity_poly.type
_entity_poly.pdbx_seq_one_letter_code
_entity_poly.pdbx_strand_id
1 'polypeptide(L)'
;MKKLKLFSVLLLSGLLAVSCSDDEAISPTDDAMNVKGSETFAKNGAPSGTHYNLNIIGVQNPKTAVMEGSNGHVIFVGLGSSKNAEEFVTTRIYLYDSEISTDSDADFRVLDANGTDGEASFELPKPGYDAYVLPSDGPVMSDYSIYVRPLGKPGGWSTITTCADLVGQEALFGMLPVADQKTVINAIDGVTGAYCSVEQVGADVTLRTKGKTTFANVTAELTSIVFKIEVWIDANDNDVVDEGEVTISYVRVPIFDDMIDGEYWKYDNNGLKLLQCRFYPVGTDVSIKDDIILGW
;
A
#
# COMPACT_ATOMS: atom_id res chain seq x y z
N MET A 1 63.46 7.04 -31.60
CA MET A 1 64.01 7.92 -32.67
C MET A 1 63.94 7.20 -34.01
N LYS A 2 63.69 7.95 -35.11
CA LYS A 2 63.40 7.55 -36.52
C LYS A 2 61.92 7.17 -36.74
N LYS A 3 60.97 7.99 -37.26
CA LYS A 3 60.87 8.89 -38.45
C LYS A 3 61.32 8.22 -39.75
N LEU A 4 60.44 8.07 -40.76
CA LEU A 4 60.25 9.03 -41.88
C LEU A 4 59.39 8.47 -43.07
N LYS A 5 58.39 9.28 -43.50
CA LYS A 5 57.78 9.59 -44.85
C LYS A 5 57.41 8.46 -45.85
N LEU A 6 56.21 8.37 -46.46
CA LEU A 6 55.30 9.27 -47.24
C LEU A 6 55.65 9.42 -48.75
N PHE A 7 54.77 8.92 -49.65
CA PHE A 7 54.51 9.27 -51.07
C PHE A 7 53.18 8.58 -51.46
N SER A 8 52.02 9.21 -51.76
CA SER A 8 51.58 10.21 -52.76
C SER A 8 51.22 9.63 -54.15
N VAL A 9 50.18 10.23 -54.78
CA VAL A 9 49.55 10.08 -56.12
C VAL A 9 48.10 9.56 -55.98
N LEU A 10 47.00 10.34 -56.03
CA LEU A 10 46.49 11.48 -56.82
C LEU A 10 45.63 11.07 -58.05
N LEU A 11 44.30 11.32 -57.91
CA LEU A 11 43.27 11.72 -58.89
C LEU A 11 43.08 10.92 -60.20
N LEU A 12 41.84 10.48 -60.50
CA LEU A 12 40.92 11.24 -61.35
C LEU A 12 39.50 10.65 -61.39
N SER A 13 38.55 11.58 -61.37
CA SER A 13 37.10 11.56 -61.49
C SER A 13 36.49 10.82 -62.69
N GLY A 14 35.33 10.19 -62.45
CA GLY A 14 34.31 9.89 -63.46
C GLY A 14 32.93 10.24 -62.90
N LEU A 15 32.37 11.35 -63.39
CA LEU A 15 31.01 11.84 -63.12
C LEU A 15 30.02 11.23 -64.15
N LEU A 16 28.72 11.38 -63.86
CA LEU A 16 27.48 11.23 -64.68
C LEU A 16 26.60 10.06 -64.20
N ALA A 17 25.29 10.15 -63.99
CA ALA A 17 24.32 11.25 -63.90
C ALA A 17 22.96 10.62 -63.46
N VAL A 18 22.22 11.32 -62.60
CA VAL A 18 20.74 11.43 -62.52
C VAL A 18 19.86 10.17 -62.36
N SER A 19 19.17 10.08 -61.20
CA SER A 19 17.68 10.06 -61.12
C SER A 19 17.22 10.27 -59.67
N CYS A 20 16.38 11.29 -59.44
CA CYS A 20 15.58 11.48 -58.22
C CYS A 20 14.55 10.35 -58.07
N SER A 21 14.23 9.93 -56.85
CA SER A 21 13.01 10.37 -56.11
C SER A 21 12.78 9.42 -54.93
N ASP A 22 12.69 10.03 -53.75
CA ASP A 22 11.89 9.63 -52.57
C ASP A 22 12.12 8.23 -51.97
N ASP A 23 13.06 8.15 -51.01
CA ASP A 23 12.95 7.19 -49.92
C ASP A 23 11.81 7.66 -49.01
N GLU A 24 10.68 6.96 -49.05
CA GLU A 24 9.61 7.14 -48.08
C GLU A 24 10.15 6.87 -46.68
N ALA A 25 10.31 7.95 -45.92
CA ALA A 25 10.35 7.90 -44.47
C ALA A 25 9.03 7.29 -43.98
N ILE A 26 9.07 6.04 -43.54
CA ILE A 26 7.98 5.44 -42.78
C ILE A 26 7.91 6.20 -41.45
N SER A 27 6.99 7.16 -41.40
CA SER A 27 6.46 7.78 -40.20
C SER A 27 6.00 6.68 -39.23
N PRO A 28 6.49 6.61 -37.98
CA PRO A 28 5.70 6.00 -36.93
C PRO A 28 4.55 6.99 -36.66
N THR A 29 3.42 6.77 -37.34
CA THR A 29 2.16 7.38 -36.96
C THR A 29 1.84 6.97 -35.54
N ASP A 30 1.41 7.96 -34.77
CA ASP A 30 0.90 7.91 -33.41
C ASP A 30 0.03 6.66 -33.13
N ASP A 31 0.64 5.64 -32.53
CA ASP A 31 -0.04 4.78 -31.56
C ASP A 31 0.58 5.06 -30.19
N ALA A 32 0.50 6.33 -29.79
CA ALA A 32 0.47 6.67 -28.38
C ALA A 32 -0.83 6.08 -27.82
N MET A 33 -0.76 4.82 -27.35
CA MET A 33 -1.73 4.34 -26.38
C MET A 33 -1.81 5.41 -25.30
N ASN A 34 -3.01 5.96 -25.16
CA ASN A 34 -3.41 6.97 -24.21
C ASN A 34 -3.08 6.52 -22.78
N VAL A 35 -1.84 6.76 -22.35
CA VAL A 35 -1.45 6.69 -20.94
C VAL A 35 -2.16 7.84 -20.26
N LYS A 36 -3.24 7.53 -19.55
CA LYS A 36 -3.86 8.43 -18.58
C LYS A 36 -2.74 8.97 -17.67
N GLY A 37 -2.45 10.26 -17.78
CA GLY A 37 -1.75 11.08 -16.79
C GLY A 37 -0.32 10.67 -16.42
N SER A 38 0.68 11.38 -16.97
CA SER A 38 1.99 11.46 -16.30
C SER A 38 1.80 12.07 -14.90
N GLU A 39 1.91 11.24 -13.87
CA GLU A 39 1.91 11.62 -12.45
C GLU A 39 2.88 12.77 -12.21
N THR A 40 2.37 13.98 -11.94
CA THR A 40 3.22 15.11 -11.57
C THR A 40 3.30 15.19 -10.06
N PHE A 41 4.42 14.75 -9.48
CA PHE A 41 4.64 14.85 -8.05
C PHE A 41 4.82 16.30 -7.62
N ALA A 42 4.11 16.70 -6.57
CA ALA A 42 4.36 17.96 -5.89
C ALA A 42 5.64 17.86 -5.04
N LYS A 43 6.25 19.01 -4.72
CA LYS A 43 7.46 19.10 -3.89
C LYS A 43 7.32 18.52 -2.47
N ASN A 44 6.11 18.15 -2.08
CA ASN A 44 5.80 17.52 -0.80
C ASN A 44 5.82 15.98 -0.86
N GLY A 45 6.16 15.36 -2.00
CA GLY A 45 6.29 13.91 -2.14
C GLY A 45 4.99 13.16 -2.46
N ALA A 46 3.87 13.87 -2.66
CA ALA A 46 2.60 13.27 -3.09
C ALA A 46 2.26 13.70 -4.54
N PRO A 47 1.35 12.99 -5.22
CA PRO A 47 0.80 13.42 -6.49
C PRO A 47 0.18 14.82 -6.41
N SER A 48 0.18 15.53 -7.55
CA SER A 48 -0.56 16.78 -7.72
C SER A 48 -1.95 16.47 -8.27
N GLY A 49 -2.97 17.19 -7.80
CA GLY A 49 -4.35 17.05 -8.29
C GLY A 49 -5.38 16.88 -7.18
N THR A 50 -6.59 16.52 -7.60
CA THR A 50 -7.73 16.24 -6.72
C THR A 50 -7.41 15.05 -5.82
N HIS A 51 -7.74 15.17 -4.53
CA HIS A 51 -7.59 14.11 -3.55
C HIS A 51 -8.57 14.31 -2.41
N TYR A 52 -9.01 13.22 -1.79
CA TYR A 52 -9.67 13.25 -0.51
C TYR A 52 -8.62 13.42 0.59
N ASN A 53 -8.90 14.25 1.60
CA ASN A 53 -8.05 14.38 2.77
C ASN A 53 -8.74 13.71 3.96
N LEU A 54 -8.00 12.90 4.72
CA LEU A 54 -8.40 12.43 6.04
C LEU A 54 -7.36 12.89 7.05
N ASN A 55 -7.79 13.41 8.18
CA ASN A 55 -6.90 13.79 9.28
C ASN A 55 -7.21 12.91 10.49
N ILE A 56 -6.25 12.10 10.92
CA ILE A 56 -6.34 11.34 12.17
C ILE A 56 -5.65 12.17 13.26
N ILE A 57 -6.44 12.71 14.18
CA ILE A 57 -6.00 13.71 15.16
C ILE A 57 -5.92 13.10 16.56
N GLY A 58 -4.72 13.05 17.11
CA GLY A 58 -4.48 12.65 18.49
C GLY A 58 -4.93 13.71 19.49
N VAL A 59 -5.89 13.38 20.35
CA VAL A 59 -6.43 14.25 21.40
C VAL A 59 -6.13 13.74 22.81
N GLN A 60 -5.91 14.66 23.75
CA GLN A 60 -5.61 14.30 25.15
C GLN A 60 -6.86 13.92 25.93
N ASN A 61 -7.98 14.56 25.63
CA ASN A 61 -9.26 14.33 26.29
C ASN A 61 -10.14 13.56 25.31
N PRO A 62 -10.73 12.43 25.74
CA PRO A 62 -11.71 11.70 24.94
C PRO A 62 -12.85 12.61 24.50
N LYS A 63 -13.43 12.29 23.34
CA LYS A 63 -14.65 12.93 22.87
C LYS A 63 -15.84 12.17 23.46
N THR A 64 -16.90 12.91 23.77
CA THR A 64 -18.12 12.36 24.38
C THR A 64 -19.37 12.63 23.53
N ALA A 65 -19.19 13.32 22.40
CA ALA A 65 -20.27 13.58 21.45
C ALA A 65 -20.36 12.42 20.47
N VAL A 66 -21.58 12.05 20.09
CA VAL A 66 -21.82 11.15 18.94
C VAL A 66 -21.43 11.91 17.68
N MET A 67 -20.52 11.34 16.88
CA MET A 67 -19.96 11.97 15.67
C MET A 67 -20.15 11.08 14.43
N GLU A 68 -21.27 10.36 14.40
CA GLU A 68 -21.70 9.51 13.28
C GLU A 68 -22.20 10.35 12.09
N GLY A 69 -21.94 9.88 10.87
CA GLY A 69 -22.46 10.50 9.64
C GLY A 69 -21.95 11.93 9.38
N SER A 70 -20.84 12.30 10.01
CA SER A 70 -20.23 13.60 9.82
C SER A 70 -19.43 13.61 8.51
N ASN A 71 -19.71 14.54 7.60
CA ASN A 71 -18.84 14.85 6.45
C ASN A 71 -17.49 15.48 6.85
N GLY A 72 -17.12 15.41 8.14
CA GLY A 72 -15.84 15.82 8.65
C GLY A 72 -14.75 14.87 8.16
N HIS A 73 -13.77 15.41 7.44
CA HIS A 73 -12.52 14.76 7.01
C HIS A 73 -11.56 14.45 8.19
N VAL A 74 -12.10 14.04 9.34
CA VAL A 74 -11.37 13.95 10.60
C VAL A 74 -11.83 12.74 11.41
N ILE A 75 -10.87 11.98 11.94
CA ILE A 75 -11.09 11.00 13.01
C ILE A 75 -10.26 11.44 14.22
N PHE A 76 -10.86 11.44 15.41
CA PHE A 76 -10.17 11.76 16.66
C PHE A 76 -9.78 10.46 17.36
N VAL A 77 -8.50 10.33 17.73
CA VAL A 77 -7.98 9.16 18.44
C VAL A 77 -7.33 9.60 19.74
N GLY A 78 -7.20 8.69 20.71
CA GLY A 78 -6.46 9.01 21.93
C GLY A 78 -4.99 9.30 21.63
N LEU A 79 -4.41 10.27 22.32
CA LEU A 79 -3.02 10.68 22.14
C LEU A 79 -2.09 9.92 23.09
N GLY A 80 -1.48 8.82 22.63
CA GLY A 80 -0.53 8.07 23.46
C GLY A 80 -1.14 7.57 24.76
N SER A 81 -0.29 7.24 25.74
CA SER A 81 -0.74 7.16 27.13
C SER A 81 -1.27 8.54 27.53
N SER A 82 -2.60 8.67 27.53
CA SER A 82 -3.25 9.83 28.15
C SER A 82 -2.75 9.96 29.58
N LYS A 83 -2.88 11.13 30.21
CA LYS A 83 -2.50 11.30 31.64
C LYS A 83 -3.19 10.30 32.60
N ASN A 84 -4.19 9.55 32.09
CA ASN A 84 -4.97 8.55 32.81
C ASN A 84 -4.93 7.14 32.16
N ALA A 85 -4.12 6.91 31.12
CA ALA A 85 -4.02 5.61 30.47
C ALA A 85 -2.67 4.95 30.80
N GLU A 86 -2.73 3.82 31.50
CA GLU A 86 -1.57 2.95 31.72
C GLU A 86 -1.22 2.11 30.47
N GLU A 87 -1.98 2.28 29.39
CA GLU A 87 -1.93 1.47 28.17
C GLU A 87 -1.86 2.36 26.92
N PHE A 88 -1.26 1.84 25.84
CA PHE A 88 -1.27 2.49 24.53
C PHE A 88 -2.72 2.65 24.06
N VAL A 89 -3.06 3.80 23.48
CA VAL A 89 -4.40 3.97 22.91
C VAL A 89 -4.40 3.43 21.49
N THR A 90 -4.85 2.19 21.37
CA THR A 90 -5.23 1.57 20.10
C THR A 90 -6.64 2.02 19.73
N THR A 91 -6.80 2.50 18.50
CA THR A 91 -8.12 2.69 17.87
C THR A 91 -8.25 1.70 16.72
N ARG A 92 -9.37 0.98 16.63
CA ARG A 92 -9.74 0.19 15.46
C ARG A 92 -10.58 1.05 14.55
N ILE A 93 -10.04 1.40 13.38
CA ILE A 93 -10.77 2.17 12.38
C ILE A 93 -11.35 1.17 11.37
N TYR A 94 -12.60 0.77 11.55
CA TYR A 94 -13.30 -0.17 10.68
C TYR A 94 -13.47 0.41 9.28
N LEU A 95 -13.30 -0.46 8.29
CA LEU A 95 -13.34 -0.12 6.88
C LEU A 95 -14.66 -0.62 6.29
N TYR A 96 -15.29 0.23 5.50
CA TYR A 96 -16.52 -0.12 4.78
C TYR A 96 -16.34 0.14 3.29
N ASP A 97 -16.73 -0.83 2.49
CA ASP A 97 -16.70 -0.74 1.04
C ASP A 97 -17.74 0.30 0.56
N SER A 98 -17.25 1.34 -0.13
CA SER A 98 -18.14 2.38 -0.66
C SER A 98 -19.06 1.86 -1.78
N GLU A 99 -18.74 0.76 -2.45
CA GLU A 99 -19.59 0.20 -3.53
C GLU A 99 -20.91 -0.37 -3.01
N ILE A 100 -20.95 -0.81 -1.74
CA ILE A 100 -22.17 -1.28 -1.08
C ILE A 100 -22.89 -0.16 -0.31
N SER A 101 -22.38 1.06 -0.38
CA SER A 101 -22.97 2.22 0.28
C SER A 101 -24.32 2.59 -0.30
N THR A 102 -25.18 3.14 0.57
CA THR A 102 -26.44 3.74 0.14
C THR A 102 -26.28 5.21 -0.30
N ASP A 103 -25.09 5.78 -0.11
CA ASP A 103 -24.75 7.15 -0.50
C ASP A 103 -23.80 7.10 -1.71
N SER A 104 -24.36 7.21 -2.90
CA SER A 104 -23.64 7.05 -4.18
C SER A 104 -22.72 8.22 -4.54
N ASP A 105 -22.69 9.27 -3.72
CA ASP A 105 -22.06 10.54 -4.09
C ASP A 105 -20.64 10.71 -3.53
N ALA A 106 -20.13 9.75 -2.74
CA ALA A 106 -18.79 9.82 -2.14
C ALA A 106 -18.07 8.47 -2.08
N ASP A 107 -16.92 8.40 -2.77
CA ASP A 107 -16.01 7.24 -2.68
C ASP A 107 -15.29 7.16 -1.32
N PHE A 108 -15.17 8.28 -0.59
CA PHE A 108 -14.47 8.36 0.69
C PHE A 108 -15.25 9.15 1.73
N ARG A 109 -15.46 8.58 2.92
CA ARG A 109 -16.25 9.24 3.98
C ARG A 109 -15.88 8.75 5.37
N VAL A 110 -15.89 9.66 6.35
CA VAL A 110 -15.82 9.27 7.77
C VAL A 110 -17.23 8.91 8.23
N LEU A 111 -17.42 7.66 8.63
CA LEU A 111 -18.69 7.16 9.14
C LEU A 111 -18.82 7.41 10.64
N ASP A 112 -17.71 7.25 11.36
CA ASP A 112 -17.59 7.62 12.77
C ASP A 112 -16.23 8.27 13.03
N ALA A 113 -16.28 9.52 13.52
CA ALA A 113 -15.09 10.29 13.85
C ALA A 113 -14.57 10.06 15.27
N ASN A 114 -15.25 9.30 16.13
CA ASN A 114 -14.89 9.15 17.55
C ASN A 114 -13.98 7.95 17.87
N GLY A 115 -12.79 7.89 17.31
CA GLY A 115 -11.77 6.90 17.71
C GLY A 115 -11.28 6.92 19.18
N THR A 116 -11.80 7.80 20.05
CA THR A 116 -11.28 7.93 21.42
C THR A 116 -11.89 6.96 22.43
N ASP A 117 -12.97 6.27 22.05
CA ASP A 117 -13.57 5.16 22.81
C ASP A 117 -13.01 3.79 22.39
N GLY A 118 -12.12 3.77 21.39
CA GLY A 118 -11.44 2.58 20.90
C GLY A 118 -11.83 2.21 19.47
N GLU A 119 -12.89 2.79 18.92
CA GLU A 119 -13.42 2.43 17.61
C GLU A 119 -13.74 3.67 16.78
N ALA A 120 -13.56 3.57 15.47
CA ALA A 120 -13.98 4.58 14.50
C ALA A 120 -14.30 3.86 13.19
N SER A 121 -14.88 4.56 12.23
CA SER A 121 -15.26 3.94 10.95
C SER A 121 -15.00 4.86 9.78
N PHE A 122 -14.43 4.31 8.71
CA PHE A 122 -14.10 4.99 7.48
C PHE A 122 -14.55 4.17 6.28
N GLU A 123 -15.07 4.86 5.28
CA GLU A 123 -15.54 4.29 4.02
C GLU A 123 -14.61 4.68 2.89
N LEU A 124 -14.29 3.70 2.04
CA LEU A 124 -13.35 3.80 0.93
C LEU A 124 -13.69 2.74 -0.15
N PRO A 125 -13.29 2.93 -1.42
CA PRO A 125 -13.61 1.97 -2.46
C PRO A 125 -12.68 0.76 -2.39
N LYS A 126 -13.09 -0.31 -3.08
CA LYS A 126 -12.20 -1.43 -3.39
C LYS A 126 -10.92 -0.94 -4.08
N PRO A 127 -9.76 -1.54 -3.77
CA PRO A 127 -8.50 -1.10 -4.36
C PRO A 127 -8.28 -1.56 -5.80
N GLY A 128 -9.14 -2.41 -6.36
CA GLY A 128 -9.17 -2.70 -7.81
C GLY A 128 -8.18 -3.74 -8.31
N TYR A 129 -7.54 -4.51 -7.43
CA TYR A 129 -6.69 -5.65 -7.78
C TYR A 129 -7.14 -6.91 -7.06
N ASP A 130 -6.72 -8.08 -7.55
CA ASP A 130 -7.03 -9.40 -6.96
C ASP A 130 -5.92 -9.87 -6.00
N ALA A 131 -6.24 -10.83 -5.13
CA ALA A 131 -5.23 -11.48 -4.30
C ALA A 131 -4.14 -12.21 -5.12
N TYR A 132 -2.90 -12.21 -4.63
CA TYR A 132 -1.78 -12.90 -5.29
C TYR A 132 -0.71 -13.41 -4.31
N VAL A 133 0.04 -14.41 -4.74
CA VAL A 133 1.19 -14.97 -4.01
C VAL A 133 2.40 -14.07 -4.22
N LEU A 134 3.16 -13.81 -3.16
CA LEU A 134 4.33 -12.93 -3.20
C LEU A 134 5.63 -13.70 -3.51
N PRO A 135 6.56 -13.09 -4.26
CA PRO A 135 6.39 -11.83 -4.99
C PRO A 135 5.52 -12.03 -6.23
N SER A 136 4.85 -10.98 -6.69
CA SER A 136 4.12 -11.03 -7.96
C SER A 136 5.05 -11.13 -9.18
N ASP A 137 4.56 -11.76 -10.26
CA ASP A 137 5.31 -11.92 -11.53
C ASP A 137 5.39 -10.63 -12.38
N GLY A 138 4.72 -9.56 -11.94
CA GLY A 138 4.62 -8.30 -12.67
C GLY A 138 3.88 -7.24 -11.86
N PRO A 139 3.75 -6.01 -12.40
CA PRO A 139 3.14 -4.90 -11.67
C PRO A 139 1.68 -5.19 -11.34
N VAL A 140 1.30 -4.93 -10.09
CA VAL A 140 -0.08 -5.04 -9.61
C VAL A 140 -0.56 -3.64 -9.27
N MET A 141 -1.53 -3.13 -10.03
CA MET A 141 -1.97 -1.75 -9.94
C MET A 141 -3.22 -1.61 -9.08
N SER A 142 -3.19 -0.71 -8.11
CA SER A 142 -4.41 -0.25 -7.45
C SER A 142 -5.15 0.80 -8.28
N ASP A 143 -6.44 1.02 -8.00
CA ASP A 143 -7.26 2.05 -8.64
C ASP A 143 -7.05 3.45 -8.04
N TYR A 144 -6.63 3.49 -6.77
CA TYR A 144 -6.32 4.71 -6.04
C TYR A 144 -5.05 4.54 -5.21
N SER A 145 -4.49 5.65 -4.74
CA SER A 145 -3.27 5.64 -3.94
C SER A 145 -3.44 6.44 -2.64
N ILE A 146 -2.83 5.91 -1.58
CA ILE A 146 -2.86 6.47 -0.23
C ILE A 146 -1.48 7.01 0.12
N TYR A 147 -1.43 8.29 0.45
CA TYR A 147 -0.24 8.99 0.87
C TYR A 147 -0.41 9.55 2.28
N VAL A 148 0.55 9.30 3.17
CA VAL A 148 0.49 9.78 4.55
C VAL A 148 1.68 10.66 4.91
N ARG A 149 1.47 11.58 5.85
CA ARG A 149 2.56 12.30 6.53
C ARG A 149 2.22 12.67 7.96
N PRO A 150 3.20 12.67 8.87
CA PRO A 150 2.99 13.17 10.21
C PRO A 150 3.10 14.70 10.28
N LEU A 151 2.25 15.32 11.08
CA LEU A 151 2.21 16.76 11.35
C LEU A 151 2.04 17.06 12.85
N GLY A 152 2.07 18.34 13.20
CA GLY A 152 1.94 18.80 14.59
C GLY A 152 3.26 18.75 15.37
N LYS A 153 3.16 18.52 16.68
CA LYS A 153 4.30 18.57 17.61
C LYS A 153 5.25 17.39 17.36
N PRO A 154 6.57 17.63 17.23
CA PRO A 154 7.57 16.57 17.12
C PRO A 154 7.64 15.60 18.30
N GLY A 155 8.05 14.37 18.01
CA GLY A 155 8.36 13.31 18.97
C GLY A 155 7.33 12.18 19.04
N GLY A 156 6.16 12.31 18.41
CA GLY A 156 5.16 11.25 18.33
C GLY A 156 5.16 10.53 16.98
N TRP A 157 4.67 9.30 16.98
CA TRP A 157 4.44 8.47 15.79
C TRP A 157 3.17 7.65 15.97
N SER A 158 2.77 6.92 14.93
CA SER A 158 1.70 5.93 15.01
C SER A 158 2.11 4.67 14.25
N THR A 159 1.62 3.52 14.68
CA THR A 159 1.71 2.31 13.87
C THR A 159 0.32 2.00 13.35
N ILE A 160 0.22 1.66 12.06
CA ILE A 160 -1.03 1.25 11.43
C ILE A 160 -0.84 -0.13 10.82
N THR A 161 -1.66 -1.08 11.24
CA THR A 161 -1.67 -2.43 10.69
C THR A 161 -3.09 -2.78 10.25
N THR A 162 -3.24 -3.23 9.01
CA THR A 162 -4.53 -3.73 8.50
C THR A 162 -4.79 -5.11 9.09
N CYS A 163 -5.97 -5.31 9.67
CA CYS A 163 -6.40 -6.58 10.25
C CYS A 163 -7.81 -6.94 9.78
N ALA A 164 -8.12 -8.23 9.71
CA ALA A 164 -9.44 -8.75 9.33
C ALA A 164 -9.61 -10.21 9.78
N ASP A 165 -10.86 -10.67 9.78
CA ASP A 165 -11.18 -12.08 9.96
C ASP A 165 -10.94 -12.84 8.65
N LEU A 166 -10.32 -14.02 8.72
CA LEU A 166 -10.14 -14.90 7.57
C LEU A 166 -11.37 -15.81 7.42
N VAL A 167 -12.21 -15.53 6.44
CA VAL A 167 -13.46 -16.26 6.19
C VAL A 167 -13.37 -17.22 5.00
N GLY A 168 -12.46 -16.96 4.05
CA GLY A 168 -12.23 -17.78 2.85
C GLY A 168 -10.92 -18.55 2.87
N GLN A 169 -10.63 -19.26 3.96
CA GLN A 169 -9.37 -20.01 4.13
C GLN A 169 -9.09 -21.01 2.99
N GLU A 170 -10.12 -21.69 2.48
CA GLU A 170 -9.98 -22.64 1.37
C GLU A 170 -9.49 -21.96 0.09
N ALA A 171 -10.00 -20.76 -0.21
CA ALA A 171 -9.59 -20.00 -1.37
C ALA A 171 -8.15 -19.49 -1.20
N LEU A 172 -7.81 -18.97 -0.01
CA LEU A 172 -6.44 -18.57 0.34
C LEU A 172 -5.44 -19.73 0.18
N PHE A 173 -5.76 -20.89 0.73
CA PHE A 173 -4.89 -22.07 0.67
C PHE A 173 -4.84 -22.70 -0.73
N GLY A 174 -5.90 -22.55 -1.53
CA GLY A 174 -5.93 -22.97 -2.92
C GLY A 174 -4.96 -22.20 -3.83
N MET A 175 -4.48 -21.03 -3.40
CA MET A 175 -3.45 -20.26 -4.11
C MET A 175 -2.05 -20.83 -3.93
N LEU A 176 -1.84 -21.70 -2.94
CA LEU A 176 -0.55 -22.26 -2.59
C LEU A 176 -0.38 -23.69 -3.13
N PRO A 177 0.87 -24.19 -3.26
CA PRO A 177 1.12 -25.57 -3.65
C PRO A 177 0.37 -26.58 -2.76
N VAL A 178 0.06 -27.74 -3.33
CA VAL A 178 -0.47 -28.88 -2.55
C VAL A 178 0.52 -29.23 -1.44
N ALA A 179 -0.01 -29.41 -0.24
CA ALA A 179 0.78 -29.66 0.97
C ALA A 179 -0.09 -30.36 2.00
N ASP A 180 0.53 -31.12 2.91
CA ASP A 180 -0.15 -31.87 3.96
C ASP A 180 -0.75 -30.96 5.03
N GLN A 181 -0.05 -29.87 5.34
CA GLN A 181 -0.56 -28.83 6.23
C GLN A 181 -0.23 -27.43 5.73
N LYS A 182 -1.19 -26.52 5.92
CA LYS A 182 -1.02 -25.08 5.76
C LYS A 182 -1.48 -24.39 7.03
N THR A 183 -0.73 -23.42 7.53
CA THR A 183 -1.07 -22.72 8.78
C THR A 183 -0.76 -21.24 8.65
N VAL A 184 -1.75 -20.40 8.90
CA VAL A 184 -1.57 -18.95 8.97
C VAL A 184 -0.86 -18.61 10.28
N ILE A 185 0.25 -17.88 10.19
CA ILE A 185 1.10 -17.52 11.33
C ILE A 185 1.25 -16.01 11.50
N ASN A 186 0.26 -15.26 11.00
CA ASN A 186 0.12 -13.84 11.26
C ASN A 186 -0.08 -13.56 12.77
N ALA A 187 0.29 -12.35 13.19
CA ALA A 187 -0.12 -11.87 14.51
C ALA A 187 -1.64 -11.75 14.58
N ILE A 188 -2.20 -11.97 15.77
CA ILE A 188 -3.63 -11.84 16.03
C ILE A 188 -3.88 -10.61 16.91
N ASP A 189 -4.90 -9.82 16.60
CA ASP A 189 -5.36 -8.78 17.51
C ASP A 189 -6.04 -9.44 18.71
N GLY A 190 -5.43 -9.30 19.89
CA GLY A 190 -5.89 -9.97 21.12
C GLY A 190 -7.28 -9.55 21.62
N VAL A 191 -7.91 -8.53 21.03
CA VAL A 191 -9.28 -8.11 21.37
C VAL A 191 -10.32 -8.72 20.44
N THR A 192 -10.08 -8.72 19.13
CA THR A 192 -11.05 -9.18 18.12
C THR A 192 -10.83 -10.64 17.73
N GLY A 193 -9.59 -11.14 17.77
CA GLY A 193 -9.21 -12.43 17.22
C GLY A 193 -8.84 -12.38 15.73
N ALA A 194 -8.93 -11.21 15.08
CA ALA A 194 -8.60 -11.01 13.69
C ALA A 194 -7.10 -11.19 13.41
N TYR A 195 -6.77 -11.67 12.20
CA TYR A 195 -5.39 -11.71 11.73
C TYR A 195 -4.94 -10.33 11.28
N CYS A 196 -3.72 -9.94 11.65
CA CYS A 196 -3.11 -8.68 11.26
C CYS A 196 -1.99 -8.90 10.24
N SER A 197 -1.94 -8.02 9.24
CA SER A 197 -0.91 -8.02 8.19
C SER A 197 0.50 -8.07 8.77
N VAL A 198 1.41 -8.77 8.10
CA VAL A 198 2.85 -8.70 8.43
C VAL A 198 3.48 -7.37 8.00
N GLU A 199 2.83 -6.63 7.10
CA GLU A 199 3.18 -5.27 6.73
C GLU A 199 2.45 -4.24 7.60
N GLN A 200 3.09 -3.10 7.82
CA GLN A 200 2.56 -2.01 8.64
C GLN A 200 3.12 -0.66 8.19
N VAL A 201 2.34 0.40 8.43
CA VAL A 201 2.84 1.77 8.33
C VAL A 201 3.39 2.18 9.70
N GLY A 202 4.71 2.11 9.85
CA GLY A 202 5.41 2.29 11.12
C GLY A 202 6.03 3.68 11.33
N ALA A 203 6.86 3.77 12.37
CA ALA A 203 7.57 5.01 12.75
C ALA A 203 8.58 5.50 11.70
N ASP A 204 9.07 4.61 10.84
CA ASP A 204 9.88 4.95 9.67
C ASP A 204 9.16 5.93 8.72
N VAL A 205 7.84 5.85 8.65
CA VAL A 205 6.98 6.77 7.89
C VAL A 205 6.33 7.84 8.78
N THR A 206 5.81 7.46 9.94
CA THR A 206 4.92 8.30 10.75
C THR A 206 5.61 9.08 11.87
N LEU A 207 6.92 8.91 12.08
CA LEU A 207 7.63 9.67 13.11
C LEU A 207 7.64 11.16 12.77
N ARG A 208 7.03 11.95 13.66
CA ARG A 208 7.09 13.41 13.55
C ARG A 208 8.45 13.93 14.02
N THR A 209 9.34 14.16 13.07
CA THR A 209 10.62 14.88 13.28
C THR A 209 10.41 16.41 13.34
N LYS A 210 11.48 17.21 13.51
CA LYS A 210 11.39 18.68 13.40
C LYS A 210 11.41 19.11 11.93
N GLY A 211 10.75 20.22 11.61
CA GLY A 211 10.76 20.80 10.26
C GLY A 211 9.59 20.37 9.38
N LYS A 212 9.76 20.50 8.06
CA LYS A 212 8.76 20.11 7.05
C LYS A 212 8.76 18.60 6.87
N THR A 213 7.57 18.00 6.73
CA THR A 213 7.40 16.59 6.39
C THR A 213 6.91 16.44 4.96
N THR A 214 7.31 15.36 4.32
CA THR A 214 6.84 14.91 3.01
C THR A 214 5.86 13.77 3.19
N PHE A 215 5.06 13.54 2.17
CA PHE A 215 4.21 12.37 2.07
C PHE A 215 5.03 11.15 1.65
N ALA A 216 4.61 9.99 2.13
CA ALA A 216 5.05 8.67 1.69
C ALA A 216 3.84 7.90 1.14
N ASN A 217 4.05 7.16 0.06
CA ASN A 217 3.06 6.22 -0.46
C ASN A 217 3.00 5.00 0.47
N VAL A 218 1.79 4.69 0.94
CA VAL A 218 1.50 3.57 1.85
C VAL A 218 0.31 2.75 1.37
N THR A 219 0.07 2.78 0.05
CA THR A 219 -1.12 2.18 -0.55
C THR A 219 -1.17 0.69 -0.27
N ALA A 220 -0.10 -0.04 -0.57
CA ALA A 220 -0.04 -1.48 -0.37
C ALA A 220 -0.38 -1.88 1.09
N GLU A 221 0.23 -1.20 2.07
CA GLU A 221 0.08 -1.51 3.49
C GLU A 221 -1.35 -1.22 4.01
N LEU A 222 -2.01 -0.18 3.49
CA LEU A 222 -3.34 0.24 3.94
C LEU A 222 -4.50 -0.29 3.10
N THR A 223 -4.24 -0.92 1.95
CA THR A 223 -5.27 -1.55 1.10
C THR A 223 -5.17 -3.07 1.05
N SER A 224 -4.35 -3.70 1.90
CA SER A 224 -4.27 -5.17 1.93
C SER A 224 -3.83 -5.73 3.28
N ILE A 225 -4.05 -7.04 3.42
CA ILE A 225 -3.42 -7.90 4.40
C ILE A 225 -2.44 -8.80 3.68
N VAL A 226 -1.21 -8.89 4.19
CA VAL A 226 -0.26 -9.91 3.77
C VAL A 226 -0.30 -11.05 4.78
N PHE A 227 -0.83 -12.19 4.36
CA PHE A 227 -0.82 -13.43 5.12
C PHE A 227 0.54 -14.11 4.99
N LYS A 228 1.11 -14.52 6.13
CA LYS A 228 2.29 -15.38 6.22
C LYS A 228 1.82 -16.78 6.55
N ILE A 229 2.05 -17.71 5.64
CA ILE A 229 1.57 -19.09 5.73
C ILE A 229 2.77 -20.03 5.82
N GLU A 230 2.79 -20.84 6.86
CA GLU A 230 3.65 -22.01 6.96
C GLU A 230 3.04 -23.15 6.12
N VAL A 231 3.83 -23.71 5.22
CA VAL A 231 3.45 -24.81 4.33
C VAL A 231 4.37 -25.99 4.62
N TRP A 232 3.79 -27.09 5.11
CA TRP A 232 4.51 -28.32 5.43
C TRP A 232 4.12 -29.43 4.47
N ILE A 233 5.14 -30.09 3.91
CA ILE A 233 5.01 -31.26 3.04
C ILE A 233 5.78 -32.41 3.71
N ASP A 234 5.08 -33.48 4.08
CA ASP A 234 5.69 -34.70 4.57
C ASP A 234 6.24 -35.49 3.38
N ALA A 235 7.51 -35.27 3.08
CA ALA A 235 8.13 -35.88 1.91
C ALA A 235 8.43 -37.37 2.12
N ASN A 236 8.45 -37.82 3.39
CA ASN A 236 8.91 -39.14 3.75
C ASN A 236 7.85 -40.02 4.46
N ASP A 237 6.62 -39.51 4.56
CA ASP A 237 5.41 -40.18 5.06
C ASP A 237 5.62 -40.70 6.50
N ASN A 238 6.27 -39.89 7.34
CA ASN A 238 6.59 -40.24 8.73
C ASN A 238 5.75 -39.48 9.77
N ASP A 239 4.86 -38.56 9.34
CA ASP A 239 4.05 -37.68 10.18
C ASP A 239 4.87 -36.82 11.16
N VAL A 240 6.11 -36.49 10.82
CA VAL A 240 7.03 -35.67 11.62
C VAL A 240 7.60 -34.54 10.77
N VAL A 241 7.62 -33.33 11.32
CA VAL A 241 8.25 -32.19 10.64
C VAL A 241 9.76 -32.37 10.61
N ASP A 242 10.31 -32.60 9.42
CA ASP A 242 11.75 -32.68 9.19
C ASP A 242 12.36 -31.37 8.67
N GLU A 243 13.68 -31.25 8.79
CA GLU A 243 14.42 -30.09 8.28
C GLU A 243 14.27 -29.99 6.76
N GLY A 244 13.75 -28.86 6.28
CA GLY A 244 13.55 -28.60 4.85
C GLY A 244 12.16 -28.97 4.31
N GLU A 245 11.28 -29.53 5.14
CA GLU A 245 9.88 -29.82 4.77
C GLU A 245 8.93 -28.65 4.97
N VAL A 246 9.40 -27.60 5.65
CA VAL A 246 8.62 -26.38 5.94
C VAL A 246 9.11 -25.24 5.07
N THR A 247 8.16 -24.60 4.39
CA THR A 247 8.38 -23.37 3.63
C THR A 247 7.44 -22.27 4.11
N ILE A 248 7.86 -21.02 3.97
CA ILE A 248 7.02 -19.86 4.24
C ILE A 248 6.56 -19.28 2.91
N SER A 249 5.25 -19.22 2.74
CA SER A 249 4.60 -18.52 1.63
C SER A 249 3.95 -17.23 2.13
N TYR A 250 3.88 -16.23 1.27
CA TYR A 250 3.18 -14.98 1.54
C TYR A 250 2.10 -14.76 0.50
N VAL A 251 0.92 -14.33 0.93
CA VAL A 251 -0.20 -14.02 0.04
C VAL A 251 -0.74 -12.65 0.42
N ARG A 252 -0.82 -11.74 -0.55
CA ARG A 252 -1.45 -10.43 -0.37
C ARG A 252 -2.90 -10.53 -0.79
N VAL A 253 -3.79 -10.17 0.13
CA VAL A 253 -5.24 -10.14 -0.06
C VAL A 253 -5.69 -8.69 0.08
N PRO A 254 -6.31 -8.08 -0.95
CA PRO A 254 -6.82 -6.72 -0.88
C PRO A 254 -7.95 -6.61 0.15
N ILE A 255 -8.15 -5.44 0.73
CA ILE A 255 -9.37 -5.17 1.53
C ILE A 255 -10.62 -5.34 0.66
N PHE A 256 -11.70 -5.85 1.25
CA PHE A 256 -12.98 -6.17 0.60
C PHE A 256 -12.93 -7.34 -0.39
N ASP A 257 -11.90 -8.18 -0.30
CA ASP A 257 -11.83 -9.48 -0.97
C ASP A 257 -12.69 -10.52 -0.22
N ASP A 258 -13.27 -11.48 -0.92
CA ASP A 258 -14.19 -12.46 -0.33
C ASP A 258 -13.50 -13.44 0.64
N MET A 259 -12.17 -13.46 0.66
CA MET A 259 -11.39 -14.23 1.62
C MET A 259 -11.40 -13.64 3.03
N ILE A 260 -11.69 -12.36 3.19
CA ILE A 260 -11.63 -11.65 4.48
C ILE A 260 -12.92 -10.88 4.77
N ASP A 261 -13.17 -10.59 6.05
CA ASP A 261 -14.32 -9.79 6.48
C ASP A 261 -13.96 -8.96 7.72
N GLY A 262 -14.75 -7.92 8.00
CA GLY A 262 -14.59 -7.07 9.17
C GLY A 262 -13.25 -6.34 9.20
N GLU A 263 -12.78 -5.82 8.06
CA GLU A 263 -11.48 -5.18 7.95
C GLU A 263 -11.39 -3.88 8.76
N TYR A 264 -10.23 -3.64 9.37
CA TYR A 264 -9.95 -2.39 10.05
C TYR A 264 -8.47 -2.03 10.01
N TRP A 265 -8.19 -0.73 10.12
CA TRP A 265 -6.86 -0.25 10.45
C TRP A 265 -6.71 -0.21 11.98
N LYS A 266 -5.86 -1.09 12.52
CA LYS A 266 -5.42 -1.01 13.91
C LYS A 266 -4.42 0.14 14.05
N TYR A 267 -4.87 1.25 14.62
CA TYR A 267 -4.11 2.48 14.77
C TYR A 267 -3.57 2.62 16.21
N ASP A 268 -2.29 2.32 16.39
CA ASP A 268 -1.59 2.46 17.66
C ASP A 268 -0.93 3.84 17.76
N ASN A 269 -1.55 4.76 18.51
CA ASN A 269 -1.05 6.12 18.60
C ASN A 269 0.02 6.26 19.68
N ASN A 270 1.26 6.56 19.29
CA ASN A 270 2.39 6.80 20.19
C ASN A 270 2.66 8.31 20.36
N GLY A 271 1.60 9.06 20.63
CA GLY A 271 1.66 10.51 20.87
C GLY A 271 1.73 11.37 19.60
N LEU A 272 1.42 10.82 18.43
CA LEU A 272 1.30 11.58 17.19
C LEU A 272 0.08 12.49 17.24
N LYS A 273 0.29 13.77 16.93
CA LYS A 273 -0.75 14.81 16.99
C LYS A 273 -1.68 14.80 15.80
N LEU A 274 -1.13 14.58 14.61
CA LEU A 274 -1.87 14.57 13.37
C LEU A 274 -1.13 13.65 12.39
N LEU A 275 -1.81 12.61 11.94
CA LEU A 275 -1.49 11.95 10.69
C LEU A 275 -2.43 12.50 9.62
N GLN A 276 -1.86 13.06 8.56
CA GLN A 276 -2.64 13.48 7.40
C GLN A 276 -2.51 12.42 6.31
N CYS A 277 -3.65 11.88 5.90
CA CYS A 277 -3.77 10.93 4.80
C CYS A 277 -4.40 11.63 3.59
N ARG A 278 -3.94 11.26 2.40
CA ARG A 278 -4.47 11.73 1.12
C ARG A 278 -4.76 10.54 0.23
N PHE A 279 -5.96 10.52 -0.33
CA PHE A 279 -6.40 9.49 -1.27
C PHE A 279 -6.54 10.14 -2.63
N TYR A 280 -5.73 9.66 -3.58
CA TYR A 280 -5.73 10.16 -4.94
C TYR A 280 -6.41 9.14 -5.85
N PRO A 281 -7.29 9.55 -6.79
CA PRO A 281 -7.92 8.67 -7.76
C PRO A 281 -6.94 8.33 -8.90
N VAL A 282 -5.74 7.92 -8.52
CA VAL A 282 -4.67 7.51 -9.40
C VAL A 282 -4.01 6.28 -8.79
N GLY A 283 -3.84 5.27 -9.63
CA GLY A 283 -3.29 3.99 -9.23
C GLY A 283 -1.81 4.03 -8.89
N THR A 284 -1.38 3.12 -8.03
CA THR A 284 0.03 2.86 -7.79
C THR A 284 0.30 1.37 -7.94
N ASP A 285 1.51 1.03 -8.34
CA ASP A 285 1.97 -0.35 -8.32
C ASP A 285 2.24 -0.76 -6.86
N VAL A 286 1.43 -1.69 -6.35
CA VAL A 286 1.55 -2.22 -4.98
C VAL A 286 2.59 -3.33 -4.88
N SER A 287 2.98 -3.94 -6.01
CA SER A 287 3.99 -5.02 -6.05
C SER A 287 5.40 -4.55 -5.71
N ILE A 288 5.68 -3.25 -5.85
CA ILE A 288 6.99 -2.65 -5.52
C ILE A 288 7.39 -2.91 -4.06
N LYS A 289 6.41 -3.19 -3.18
CA LYS A 289 6.64 -3.50 -1.77
C LYS A 289 6.93 -4.98 -1.49
N ASP A 290 6.68 -5.87 -2.45
CA ASP A 290 6.83 -7.32 -2.27
C ASP A 290 8.28 -7.70 -1.95
N ASP A 291 9.25 -7.00 -2.55
CA ASP A 291 10.69 -7.25 -2.37
C ASP A 291 11.16 -7.00 -0.91
N ILE A 292 10.46 -6.13 -0.17
CA ILE A 292 10.85 -5.74 1.21
C ILE A 292 10.49 -6.84 2.22
N ILE A 293 9.48 -7.67 1.94
CA ILE A 293 9.05 -8.76 2.83
C ILE A 293 10.07 -9.90 2.90
N LEU A 294 10.84 -10.11 1.83
CA LEU A 294 11.78 -11.23 1.71
C LEU A 294 13.19 -10.95 2.25
N GLY A 295 13.44 -9.74 2.79
CA GLY A 295 14.70 -9.40 3.45
C GLY A 295 15.91 -9.22 2.51
N TRP A 296 15.69 -8.74 1.29
CA TRP A 296 16.75 -8.43 0.31
C TRP A 296 17.12 -6.94 0.31
#